data_AF-W4LCX2-F1
#
_entry.id   AF-W4LCX2-F1
#
_cell.length_a   1.000
_cell.length_b   1.000
_cell.length_c   1.000
_cell.angle_alpha   90.00
_cell.angle_beta   90.00
_cell.angle_gamma   90.00
#
_symmetry.space_group_name_H-M   'P 1'
#
loop_
_entity.id
_entity.type
_entity.pdbx_description
1 polymer ?
#
loop_
_entity_poly.entity_id
_entity_poly.type
_entity_poly.pdbx_seq_one_letter_code
_entity_poly.pdbx_strand_id
1 'polypeptide(L)'
;MPGAAPLSNLVNLGDLVQRDADLKAIALIDCHDDANPRDYTHGDLDAAANAVARGLIARGGKRGDRIAILAANRAAYLMAYLGTMRAGMVSVPVNFKLPRDTVEYVMRDAGVSMVFADAERLSLCPADLPVVNFDCSGNDGFDAFLDPGPFDVVRPAPDEIAMFLYTSGSTGRPKGVPLTHAGQLWAMVARARNGRGWEQQRFMVAAPLFHMNGLASAKFALAAHASFVLMPQFRAVPFIRALARHRCTFITSVPTMMALMAQETEALAQHDLSSVTRVSMGSAPSLRP
;
A
#
# COMPACT_ATOMS: atom_id res chain seq x y z
N MET A 1 2.74 19.39 -24.36
CA MET A 1 2.63 18.92 -22.97
C MET A 1 2.63 17.40 -23.03
N PRO A 2 3.71 16.71 -22.65
CA PRO A 2 3.76 15.26 -22.75
C PRO A 2 2.72 14.70 -21.78
N GLY A 3 1.68 14.07 -22.33
CA GLY A 3 0.65 13.39 -21.53
C GLY A 3 1.30 12.27 -20.73
N ALA A 4 0.85 12.08 -19.50
CA ALA A 4 1.28 10.97 -18.65
C ALA A 4 1.40 9.68 -19.47
N ALA A 5 2.51 8.96 -19.31
CA ALA A 5 2.69 7.68 -19.98
C ALA A 5 1.45 6.83 -19.71
N PRO A 6 0.85 6.22 -20.75
CA PRO A 6 -0.43 5.60 -20.58
C PRO A 6 -0.25 4.40 -19.65
N LEU A 7 -1.01 4.39 -18.55
CA LEU A 7 -1.10 3.25 -17.62
C LEU A 7 -1.40 1.91 -18.32
N SER A 8 -1.76 1.95 -19.61
CA SER A 8 -2.00 0.79 -20.47
C SER A 8 -0.80 -0.12 -20.69
N ASN A 9 0.43 0.35 -20.46
CA ASN A 9 1.63 -0.47 -20.66
C ASN A 9 1.98 -1.32 -19.44
N LEU A 10 1.32 -1.08 -18.30
CA LEU A 10 1.50 -1.86 -17.08
C LEU A 10 0.86 -3.24 -17.27
N VAL A 11 1.64 -4.30 -17.03
CA VAL A 11 1.17 -5.69 -17.12
C VAL A 11 1.19 -6.43 -15.79
N ASN A 12 2.03 -5.99 -14.85
CA ASN A 12 2.12 -6.56 -13.50
C ASN A 12 1.80 -5.47 -12.47
N LEU A 13 0.80 -5.71 -11.61
CA LEU A 13 0.42 -4.85 -10.48
C LEU A 13 1.57 -4.54 -9.47
N GLY A 14 2.65 -5.32 -9.43
CA GLY A 14 3.87 -5.03 -8.68
C GLY A 14 4.85 -4.09 -9.40
N ASP A 15 4.63 -3.82 -10.68
CA ASP A 15 5.52 -3.01 -11.52
C ASP A 15 4.87 -1.67 -11.89
N LEU A 16 4.56 -0.85 -10.87
CA LEU A 16 3.81 0.40 -11.04
C LEU A 16 4.69 1.63 -11.29
N VAL A 17 6.02 1.50 -11.22
CA VAL A 17 6.93 2.63 -11.39
C VAL A 17 7.16 2.90 -12.87
N GLN A 18 6.93 4.15 -13.30
CA GLN A 18 7.21 4.61 -14.66
C GLN A 18 8.71 4.90 -14.83
N ARG A 19 9.46 3.95 -15.41
CA ARG A 19 10.92 4.06 -15.59
C ARG A 19 11.35 5.04 -16.67
N ASP A 20 10.42 5.50 -17.50
CA ASP A 20 10.58 6.56 -18.49
C ASP A 20 10.34 7.97 -17.91
N ALA A 21 9.90 8.06 -16.64
CA ALA A 21 9.71 9.32 -15.91
C ALA A 21 10.89 9.60 -14.95
N ASP A 22 10.81 10.70 -14.18
CA ASP A 22 11.88 11.09 -13.25
C ASP A 22 11.90 10.18 -12.01
N LEU A 23 12.79 9.19 -12.02
CA LEU A 23 12.98 8.27 -10.89
C LEU A 23 13.47 8.95 -9.60
N LYS A 24 13.99 10.18 -9.67
CA LYS A 24 14.42 10.93 -8.47
C LYS A 24 13.27 11.71 -7.84
N ALA A 25 12.11 11.80 -8.49
CA ALA A 25 10.93 12.41 -7.91
C ALA A 25 10.47 11.61 -6.68
N ILE A 26 10.02 12.32 -5.63
CA ILE A 26 9.48 11.72 -4.42
C ILE A 26 8.18 10.97 -4.77
N ALA A 27 8.15 9.68 -4.48
CA ALA A 27 6.96 8.84 -4.61
C ALA A 27 6.18 8.77 -3.30
N LEU A 28 6.89 8.60 -2.19
CA LEU A 28 6.32 8.33 -0.88
C LEU A 28 7.03 9.16 0.19
N ILE A 29 6.25 9.82 1.04
CA ILE A 29 6.71 10.38 2.32
C ILE A 29 6.12 9.47 3.40
N ASP A 30 6.96 8.64 4.01
CA ASP A 30 6.57 7.71 5.06
C ASP A 30 6.60 8.40 6.43
N CYS A 31 5.43 8.56 7.05
CA CYS A 31 5.25 9.16 8.36
C CYS A 31 5.08 8.11 9.45
N HIS A 32 5.60 6.89 9.27
CA HIS A 32 5.62 5.87 10.34
C HIS A 32 6.21 6.41 11.65
N ASP A 33 7.31 7.17 11.55
CA ASP A 33 7.75 8.13 12.57
C ASP A 33 7.38 9.55 12.11
N ASP A 34 6.30 10.12 12.65
CA ASP A 34 5.82 11.46 12.28
C ASP A 34 6.82 12.58 12.67
N ALA A 35 7.69 12.34 13.67
CA ALA A 35 8.73 13.31 14.02
C ALA A 35 9.79 13.36 12.91
N ASN A 36 10.17 12.19 12.38
CA ASN A 36 11.21 12.03 11.36
C ASN A 36 10.67 11.31 10.11
N PRO A 37 9.80 11.97 9.32
CA PRO A 37 9.27 11.36 8.11
C PRO A 37 10.41 11.06 7.13
N ARG A 38 10.29 9.94 6.40
CA ARG A 38 11.30 9.50 5.43
C ARG A 38 10.76 9.57 4.01
N ASP A 39 11.51 10.25 3.16
CA ASP A 39 11.21 10.34 1.74
C ASP A 39 11.78 9.15 0.98
N TYR A 40 10.98 8.61 0.07
CA TYR A 40 11.35 7.57 -0.88
C TYR A 40 11.01 8.05 -2.29
N THR A 41 12.00 8.01 -3.17
CA THR A 41 11.82 8.31 -4.58
C THR A 41 11.14 7.16 -5.32
N HIS A 42 10.65 7.42 -6.53
CA HIS A 42 10.16 6.36 -7.42
C HIS A 42 11.24 5.30 -7.68
N GLY A 43 12.50 5.71 -7.83
CA GLY A 43 13.65 4.83 -7.98
C GLY A 43 13.95 4.00 -6.73
N ASP A 44 13.82 4.57 -5.53
CA ASP A 44 14.02 3.83 -4.27
C ASP A 44 12.99 2.71 -4.12
N LEU A 45 11.71 3.01 -4.40
CA LEU A 45 10.65 2.00 -4.35
C LEU A 45 10.82 0.93 -5.45
N ASP A 46 11.28 1.32 -6.63
CA ASP A 46 11.58 0.37 -7.71
C ASP A 46 12.70 -0.61 -7.32
N ALA A 47 13.81 -0.08 -6.81
CA ALA A 47 14.94 -0.87 -6.37
C ALA A 47 14.57 -1.77 -5.18
N ALA A 48 13.83 -1.25 -4.20
CA ALA A 48 13.40 -2.02 -3.04
C ALA A 48 12.43 -3.15 -3.43
N ALA A 49 11.48 -2.90 -4.34
CA ALA A 49 10.58 -3.95 -4.83
C ALA A 49 11.33 -5.04 -5.60
N ASN A 50 12.35 -4.69 -6.39
CA ASN A 50 13.24 -5.68 -7.02
C ASN A 50 14.01 -6.48 -5.96
N ALA A 51 14.54 -5.81 -4.94
CA ALA A 51 15.30 -6.47 -3.88
C ALA A 51 14.45 -7.45 -3.05
N VAL A 52 13.18 -7.10 -2.80
CA VAL A 52 12.21 -8.03 -2.21
C VAL A 52 11.96 -9.23 -3.12
N ALA A 53 11.71 -9.00 -4.42
CA ALA A 53 11.44 -10.08 -5.37
C ALA A 53 12.60 -11.08 -5.44
N ARG A 54 13.84 -10.56 -5.52
CA ARG A 54 15.06 -11.38 -5.47
C ARG A 54 15.20 -12.12 -4.14
N GLY A 55 14.95 -11.45 -3.02
CA GLY A 55 15.00 -12.04 -1.68
C GLY A 55 13.99 -13.19 -1.50
N LEU A 56 12.81 -13.09 -2.11
CA LEU A 56 11.81 -14.16 -2.15
C LEU A 56 12.29 -15.36 -2.98
N ILE A 57 12.83 -15.11 -4.18
CA ILE A 57 13.36 -16.16 -5.05
C ILE A 57 14.57 -16.88 -4.42
N ALA A 58 15.49 -16.13 -3.80
CA ALA A 58 16.65 -16.69 -3.10
C ALA A 58 16.26 -17.63 -1.95
N ARG A 59 15.07 -17.45 -1.37
CA ARG A 59 14.50 -18.29 -0.31
C ARG A 59 13.55 -19.37 -0.84
N GLY A 60 13.57 -19.62 -2.15
CA GLY A 60 12.85 -20.71 -2.79
C GLY A 60 11.36 -20.46 -3.04
N GLY A 61 10.90 -19.21 -2.92
CA GLY A 61 9.53 -18.87 -3.25
C GLY A 61 9.22 -19.12 -4.73
N LYS A 62 7.98 -19.54 -5.01
CA LYS A 62 7.52 -19.96 -6.33
C LYS A 62 6.34 -19.11 -6.80
N ARG A 63 6.18 -19.00 -8.12
CA ARG A 63 5.01 -18.36 -8.73
C ARG A 63 3.71 -18.93 -8.13
N GLY A 64 2.81 -18.06 -7.71
CA GLY A 64 1.55 -18.42 -7.05
C GLY A 64 1.63 -18.69 -5.55
N ASP A 65 2.81 -18.61 -4.92
CA ASP A 65 2.92 -18.62 -3.46
C ASP A 65 2.21 -17.39 -2.87
N ARG A 66 1.60 -17.55 -1.69
CA ARG A 66 0.86 -16.48 -1.00
C ARG A 66 1.72 -15.91 0.12
N ILE A 67 2.07 -14.63 0.00
CA ILE A 67 2.92 -13.94 0.98
C ILE A 67 2.07 -12.94 1.75
N ALA A 68 1.92 -13.18 3.05
CA ALA A 68 1.14 -12.30 3.91
C ALA A 68 1.91 -11.05 4.30
N ILE A 69 1.19 -9.94 4.47
CA ILE A 69 1.73 -8.71 5.03
C ILE A 69 0.86 -8.30 6.22
N LEU A 70 1.44 -8.40 7.42
CA LEU A 70 0.78 -8.14 8.70
C LEU A 70 1.49 -6.97 9.41
N ALA A 71 1.21 -5.75 8.96
CA ALA A 71 1.81 -4.56 9.52
C ALA A 71 0.90 -3.34 9.38
N ALA A 72 1.16 -2.32 10.22
CA ALA A 72 0.64 -0.97 10.00
C ALA A 72 1.18 -0.37 8.68
N ASN A 73 0.60 0.75 8.26
CA ASN A 73 1.08 1.46 7.07
C ASN A 73 2.54 1.91 7.28
N ARG A 74 3.40 1.57 6.32
CA ARG A 74 4.83 1.95 6.25
C ARG A 74 5.38 1.69 4.86
N ALA A 75 6.53 2.26 4.50
CA ALA A 75 7.17 2.03 3.20
C ALA A 75 7.49 0.55 2.95
N ALA A 76 8.04 -0.14 3.95
CA ALA A 76 8.41 -1.55 3.85
C ALA A 76 7.22 -2.47 3.50
N TYR A 77 6.00 -2.09 3.93
CA TYR A 77 4.76 -2.76 3.52
C TYR A 77 4.60 -2.73 1.99
N LEU A 78 4.74 -1.55 1.39
CA LEU A 78 4.57 -1.37 -0.05
C LEU A 78 5.70 -2.03 -0.83
N MET A 79 6.93 -2.02 -0.31
CA MET A 79 8.06 -2.74 -0.91
C MET A 79 7.79 -4.25 -0.94
N ALA A 80 7.35 -4.82 0.19
CA ALA A 80 6.95 -6.23 0.29
C ALA A 80 5.79 -6.56 -0.67
N TYR A 81 4.77 -5.71 -0.70
CA TYR A 81 3.61 -5.84 -1.57
C TYR A 81 3.98 -5.86 -3.06
N LEU A 82 4.75 -4.87 -3.52
CA LEU A 82 5.16 -4.76 -4.91
C LEU A 82 6.12 -5.90 -5.30
N GLY A 83 7.13 -6.17 -4.47
CA GLY A 83 8.14 -7.20 -4.76
C GLY A 83 7.57 -8.61 -4.82
N THR A 84 6.60 -8.93 -3.95
CA THR A 84 5.85 -10.20 -4.01
C THR A 84 5.23 -10.40 -5.40
N MET A 85 4.48 -9.40 -5.89
CA MET A 85 3.83 -9.47 -7.19
C MET A 85 4.82 -9.47 -8.36
N ARG A 86 5.95 -8.76 -8.25
CA ARG A 86 7.03 -8.81 -9.26
C ARG A 86 7.57 -10.22 -9.43
N ALA A 87 7.72 -10.97 -8.34
CA ALA A 87 8.17 -12.36 -8.35
C ALA A 87 7.09 -13.36 -8.82
N GLY A 88 5.90 -12.90 -9.25
CA GLY A 88 4.79 -13.75 -9.65
C GLY A 88 4.08 -14.42 -8.47
N MET A 89 4.28 -13.93 -7.25
CA MET A 89 3.61 -14.39 -6.04
C MET A 89 2.40 -13.51 -5.74
N VAL A 90 1.53 -14.00 -4.86
CA VAL A 90 0.28 -13.36 -4.49
C VAL A 90 0.44 -12.64 -3.16
N SER A 91 0.24 -11.33 -3.13
CA SER A 91 0.23 -10.59 -1.86
C SER A 91 -1.05 -10.81 -1.09
N VAL A 92 -0.94 -11.03 0.22
CA VAL A 92 -2.08 -11.18 1.13
C VAL A 92 -2.00 -10.12 2.25
N PRO A 93 -2.45 -8.90 1.99
CA PRO A 93 -2.69 -7.90 3.03
C PRO A 93 -3.62 -8.42 4.14
N VAL A 94 -3.13 -8.56 5.38
CA VAL A 94 -3.93 -9.11 6.50
C VAL A 94 -4.35 -8.00 7.47
N ASN A 95 -5.64 -7.97 7.80
CA ASN A 95 -6.18 -7.03 8.77
C ASN A 95 -5.84 -7.47 10.21
N PHE A 96 -4.80 -6.88 10.79
CA PHE A 96 -4.36 -7.14 12.16
C PHE A 96 -5.33 -6.63 13.25
N LYS A 97 -6.39 -5.89 12.90
CA LYS A 97 -7.42 -5.46 13.87
C LYS A 97 -8.47 -6.54 14.14
N LEU A 98 -8.41 -7.66 13.43
CA LEU A 98 -9.27 -8.82 13.67
C LEU A 98 -8.76 -9.59 14.91
N PRO A 99 -9.63 -10.36 15.60
CA PRO A 99 -9.20 -11.27 16.64
C PRO A 99 -8.12 -12.25 16.14
N ARG A 100 -7.22 -12.66 17.03
CA ARG A 100 -6.10 -13.59 16.74
C ARG A 100 -6.52 -14.80 15.90
N ASP A 101 -7.55 -15.53 16.34
CA ASP A 101 -8.01 -16.74 15.66
C ASP A 101 -8.54 -16.44 14.25
N THR A 102 -9.06 -15.22 14.03
CA THR A 102 -9.52 -14.77 12.71
C THR A 102 -8.34 -14.39 11.81
N VAL A 103 -7.29 -13.76 12.35
CA VAL A 103 -6.04 -13.49 11.62
C VAL A 103 -5.39 -14.80 11.18
N GLU A 104 -5.30 -15.78 12.08
CA GLU A 104 -4.79 -17.11 11.75
C GLU A 104 -5.67 -17.78 10.69
N TYR A 105 -6.99 -17.79 10.87
CA TYR A 105 -7.91 -18.33 9.87
C TYR A 105 -7.68 -17.74 8.47
N VAL A 106 -7.54 -16.41 8.36
CA VAL A 106 -7.27 -15.73 7.07
C VAL A 106 -5.98 -16.24 6.44
N MET A 107 -4.90 -16.38 7.21
CA MET A 107 -3.62 -16.88 6.68
C MET A 107 -3.70 -18.34 6.24
N ARG A 108 -4.41 -19.19 6.98
CA ARG A 108 -4.63 -20.60 6.63
C ARG A 108 -5.51 -20.75 5.38
N ASP A 109 -6.61 -20.00 5.33
CA ASP A 109 -7.56 -20.01 4.21
C ASP A 109 -6.91 -19.55 2.91
N ALA A 110 -6.05 -18.52 2.97
CA ALA A 110 -5.25 -18.09 1.82
C ALA A 110 -4.11 -19.06 1.47
N GLY A 111 -3.78 -20.01 2.34
CA GLY A 111 -2.63 -20.89 2.21
C GLY A 111 -1.30 -20.13 2.19
N VAL A 112 -1.12 -19.18 3.09
CA VAL A 112 0.10 -18.37 3.19
C VAL A 112 1.34 -19.25 3.42
N SER A 113 2.43 -18.96 2.72
CA SER A 113 3.71 -19.67 2.85
C SER A 113 4.79 -18.88 3.63
N MET A 114 4.64 -17.56 3.74
CA MET A 114 5.56 -16.68 4.49
C MET A 114 4.84 -15.39 4.88
N VAL A 115 5.28 -14.76 5.97
CA VAL A 115 4.72 -13.49 6.48
C VAL A 115 5.80 -12.41 6.56
N PHE A 116 5.51 -11.23 6.02
CA PHE A 116 6.18 -10.00 6.43
C PHE A 116 5.36 -9.35 7.55
N ALA A 117 5.99 -9.00 8.67
CA ALA A 117 5.31 -8.40 9.81
C ALA A 117 6.14 -7.29 10.45
N ASP A 118 5.47 -6.35 11.12
CA ASP A 118 6.16 -5.42 12.02
C ASP A 118 6.27 -6.02 13.43
N ALA A 119 7.16 -5.47 14.26
CA ALA A 119 7.44 -6.01 15.60
C ALA A 119 6.20 -6.11 16.49
N GLU A 120 5.28 -5.15 16.39
CA GLU A 120 4.08 -5.08 17.22
C GLU A 120 3.08 -6.20 16.89
N ARG A 121 3.05 -6.67 15.63
CA ARG A 121 2.14 -7.73 15.18
C ARG A 121 2.79 -9.11 15.07
N LEU A 122 4.08 -9.27 15.40
CA LEU A 122 4.75 -10.58 15.39
C LEU A 122 3.99 -11.65 16.17
N SER A 123 3.46 -11.28 17.34
CA SER A 123 2.74 -12.23 18.18
C SER A 123 1.50 -12.82 17.52
N LEU A 124 0.94 -12.19 16.47
CA LEU A 124 -0.23 -12.67 15.72
C LEU A 124 0.15 -13.61 14.57
N CYS A 125 1.43 -13.75 14.24
CA CYS A 125 1.88 -14.65 13.18
C CYS A 125 1.77 -16.11 13.64
N PRO A 126 1.30 -17.04 12.78
CA PRO A 126 1.37 -18.46 13.06
C PRO A 126 2.81 -18.92 13.28
N ALA A 127 3.05 -19.73 14.32
CA ALA A 127 4.40 -20.11 14.75
C ALA A 127 5.16 -21.01 13.76
N ASP A 128 4.45 -21.67 12.85
CA ASP A 128 4.97 -22.58 11.84
C ASP A 128 5.26 -21.92 10.48
N LEU A 129 4.96 -20.62 10.34
CA LEU A 129 5.27 -19.86 9.12
C LEU A 129 6.58 -19.10 9.28
N PRO A 130 7.44 -19.07 8.24
CA PRO A 130 8.57 -18.15 8.19
C PRO A 130 8.09 -16.70 8.29
N VAL A 131 8.74 -15.92 9.16
CA VAL A 131 8.41 -14.50 9.38
C VAL A 131 9.64 -13.64 9.11
N VAL A 132 9.45 -12.56 8.34
CA VAL A 132 10.43 -11.49 8.16
C VAL A 132 9.94 -10.27 8.92
N ASN A 133 10.73 -9.79 9.87
CA ASN A 133 10.39 -8.64 10.70
C ASN A 133 10.89 -7.33 10.08
N PHE A 134 9.98 -6.39 9.82
CA PHE A 134 10.30 -5.05 9.31
C PHE A 134 11.17 -4.20 10.24
N ASP A 135 11.20 -4.49 11.53
CA ASP A 135 11.90 -3.69 12.56
C ASP A 135 13.14 -4.38 13.12
N CYS A 136 13.50 -5.57 12.62
CA CYS A 136 14.70 -6.29 13.07
C CYS A 136 15.89 -5.99 12.15
N SER A 137 17.07 -5.79 12.73
CA SER A 137 18.35 -5.61 12.03
C SER A 137 19.19 -6.89 11.94
N GLY A 138 18.70 -8.00 12.51
CA GLY A 138 19.37 -9.32 12.46
C GLY A 138 19.02 -10.12 11.20
N ASN A 139 19.42 -11.40 11.18
CA ASN A 139 19.21 -12.30 10.03
C ASN A 139 17.74 -12.50 9.64
N ASP A 140 16.82 -12.35 10.60
CA ASP A 140 15.37 -12.44 10.39
C ASP A 140 14.72 -11.07 10.07
N GLY A 141 15.56 -10.06 9.89
CA GLY A 141 15.20 -8.69 9.59
C GLY A 141 14.93 -8.44 8.12
N PHE A 142 14.12 -7.42 7.84
CA PHE A 142 13.81 -7.03 6.47
C PHE A 142 15.04 -6.58 5.69
N ASP A 143 15.98 -5.87 6.31
CA ASP A 143 17.21 -5.44 5.62
C ASP A 143 18.09 -6.64 5.20
N ALA A 144 18.16 -7.69 6.03
CA ALA A 144 18.85 -8.94 5.69
C ALA A 144 18.05 -9.81 4.69
N PHE A 145 16.74 -9.55 4.56
CA PHE A 145 15.90 -10.21 3.58
C PHE A 145 16.15 -9.69 2.16
N LEU A 146 16.31 -8.38 2.01
CA LEU A 146 16.52 -7.72 0.73
C LEU A 146 17.77 -8.27 0.02
N ASP A 147 17.62 -8.63 -1.26
CA ASP A 147 18.74 -8.97 -2.15
C ASP A 147 18.84 -7.92 -3.27
N PRO A 148 19.63 -6.84 -3.10
CA PRO A 148 19.68 -5.74 -4.06
C PRO A 148 20.13 -6.16 -5.46
N GLY A 149 19.45 -5.65 -6.47
CA GLY A 149 19.83 -5.86 -7.86
C GLY A 149 18.65 -5.69 -8.82
N PRO A 150 18.91 -5.70 -10.14
CA PRO A 150 17.84 -5.74 -11.13
C PRO A 150 17.07 -7.07 -11.02
N PHE A 151 15.79 -7.02 -11.39
CA PHE A 151 14.91 -8.18 -11.41
C PHE A 151 14.02 -8.14 -12.65
N ASP A 152 13.96 -9.26 -13.36
CA ASP A 152 13.05 -9.42 -14.49
C ASP A 152 11.64 -9.73 -13.97
N VAL A 153 10.79 -8.70 -13.94
CA VAL A 153 9.41 -8.79 -13.46
C VAL A 153 8.65 -9.89 -14.21
N VAL A 154 8.03 -10.80 -13.46
CA VAL A 154 7.19 -11.86 -14.04
C VAL A 154 6.04 -11.23 -14.82
N ARG A 155 5.87 -11.67 -16.07
CA ARG A 155 4.72 -11.31 -16.89
C ARG A 155 3.53 -12.22 -16.55
N PRO A 156 2.46 -11.70 -15.94
CA PRO A 156 1.36 -12.54 -15.50
C PRO A 156 0.47 -12.99 -16.68
N ALA A 157 -0.21 -14.12 -16.51
CA ALA A 157 -1.33 -14.48 -17.37
C ALA A 157 -2.53 -13.54 -17.09
N PRO A 158 -3.48 -13.37 -18.04
CA PRO A 158 -4.60 -12.43 -17.86
C PRO A 158 -5.46 -12.68 -16.61
N ASP A 159 -5.61 -13.95 -16.21
CA ASP A 159 -6.40 -14.42 -15.08
C ASP A 159 -5.55 -14.66 -13.81
N GLU A 160 -4.25 -14.38 -13.85
CA GLU A 160 -3.37 -14.63 -12.72
C GLU A 160 -3.64 -13.68 -11.56
N ILE A 161 -3.74 -14.27 -10.36
CA ILE A 161 -4.05 -13.58 -9.13
C ILE A 161 -2.84 -12.76 -8.68
N ALA A 162 -3.06 -11.48 -8.40
CA ALA A 162 -2.04 -10.57 -7.85
C ALA A 162 -2.11 -10.50 -6.33
N MET A 163 -3.33 -10.49 -5.79
CA MET A 163 -3.56 -10.37 -4.36
C MET A 163 -4.87 -11.01 -3.90
N PHE A 164 -4.92 -11.36 -2.62
CA PHE A 164 -6.15 -11.63 -1.90
C PHE A 164 -6.46 -10.47 -0.95
N LEU A 165 -7.69 -9.98 -0.97
CA LEU A 165 -8.21 -9.13 0.10
C LEU A 165 -9.37 -9.84 0.81
N TYR A 166 -9.35 -9.80 2.13
CA TYR A 166 -10.39 -10.42 2.94
C TYR A 166 -11.46 -9.40 3.36
N THR A 167 -12.72 -9.79 3.21
CA THR A 167 -13.88 -8.98 3.62
C THR A 167 -14.66 -9.68 4.71
N SER A 168 -15.33 -8.94 5.60
CA SER A 168 -16.28 -9.53 6.57
C SER A 168 -17.42 -10.21 5.80
N GLY A 169 -17.40 -11.54 5.75
CA GLY A 169 -18.43 -12.31 5.07
C GLY A 169 -19.77 -12.25 5.81
N SER A 170 -20.87 -12.31 5.08
CA SER A 170 -22.24 -12.40 5.64
C SER A 170 -22.45 -13.60 6.57
N THR A 171 -21.62 -14.63 6.44
CA THR A 171 -21.64 -15.88 7.23
C THR A 171 -20.79 -15.80 8.50
N GLY A 172 -20.31 -14.61 8.90
CA GLY A 172 -19.50 -14.38 10.10
C GLY A 172 -18.01 -14.65 9.94
N ARG A 173 -17.60 -15.52 9.00
CA ARG A 173 -16.18 -15.74 8.65
C ARG A 173 -15.73 -14.84 7.50
N PRO A 174 -14.53 -14.24 7.57
CA PRO A 174 -13.96 -13.50 6.45
C PRO A 174 -13.86 -14.36 5.18
N LYS A 175 -14.07 -13.75 4.01
CA LYS A 175 -13.93 -14.44 2.71
C LYS A 175 -12.81 -13.79 1.91
N GLY A 176 -11.91 -14.61 1.36
CA GLY A 176 -10.84 -14.16 0.47
C GLY A 176 -11.40 -13.80 -0.91
N VAL A 177 -11.13 -12.57 -1.36
CA VAL A 177 -11.48 -12.11 -2.70
C VAL A 177 -10.22 -12.18 -3.57
N PRO A 178 -10.12 -13.13 -4.52
CA PRO A 178 -9.02 -13.15 -5.49
C PRO A 178 -9.11 -11.94 -6.41
N LEU A 179 -8.01 -11.23 -6.57
CA LEU A 179 -7.92 -10.05 -7.43
C LEU A 179 -6.76 -10.22 -8.40
N THR A 180 -7.08 -10.27 -9.70
CA THR A 180 -6.09 -10.50 -10.76
C THR A 180 -5.26 -9.26 -11.07
N HIS A 181 -4.06 -9.45 -11.63
CA HIS A 181 -3.24 -8.32 -12.11
C HIS A 181 -4.04 -7.49 -13.13
N ALA A 182 -4.60 -8.14 -14.16
CA ALA A 182 -5.34 -7.47 -15.23
C ALA A 182 -6.56 -6.68 -14.71
N GLY A 183 -7.34 -7.26 -13.79
CA GLY A 183 -8.52 -6.59 -13.24
C GLY A 183 -8.18 -5.34 -12.42
N GLN A 184 -7.12 -5.42 -11.62
CA GLN A 184 -6.66 -4.28 -10.82
C GLN A 184 -6.02 -3.18 -11.67
N LEU A 185 -5.23 -3.55 -12.68
CA LEU A 185 -4.67 -2.61 -13.65
C LEU A 185 -5.77 -1.92 -14.45
N TRP A 186 -6.78 -2.67 -14.91
CA TRP A 186 -7.95 -2.10 -15.58
C TRP A 186 -8.67 -1.07 -14.70
N ALA A 187 -8.88 -1.37 -13.41
CA ALA A 187 -9.53 -0.43 -12.49
C ALA A 187 -8.73 0.88 -12.35
N MET A 188 -7.39 0.81 -12.35
CA MET A 188 -6.54 2.01 -12.33
C MET A 188 -6.60 2.80 -13.65
N VAL A 189 -6.59 2.12 -14.80
CA VAL A 189 -6.79 2.77 -16.11
C VAL A 189 -8.15 3.46 -16.17
N ALA A 190 -9.21 2.80 -15.71
CA ALA A 190 -10.54 3.37 -15.63
C ALA A 190 -10.57 4.62 -14.73
N ARG A 191 -9.91 4.58 -13.56
CA ARG A 191 -9.78 5.73 -12.67
C ARG A 191 -9.01 6.88 -13.33
N ALA A 192 -7.91 6.60 -14.03
CA ALA A 192 -7.11 7.61 -14.69
C ALA A 192 -7.89 8.36 -15.78
N ARG A 193 -8.81 7.68 -16.49
CA ARG A 193 -9.69 8.31 -17.50
C ARG A 193 -10.61 9.38 -16.94
N ASN A 194 -10.93 9.31 -15.64
CA ASN A 194 -11.86 10.24 -14.97
C ASN A 194 -11.17 11.51 -14.42
N GLY A 195 -9.91 11.76 -14.79
CA GLY A 195 -9.21 12.98 -14.37
C GLY A 195 -7.93 13.23 -15.14
N ARG A 196 -7.29 14.37 -14.86
CA ARG A 196 -5.99 14.76 -15.42
C ARG A 196 -5.12 15.39 -14.32
N GLY A 197 -3.82 15.52 -14.60
CA GLY A 197 -2.85 16.13 -13.68
C GLY A 197 -2.66 15.30 -12.42
N TRP A 198 -2.68 13.97 -12.54
CA TRP A 198 -2.53 13.06 -11.40
C TRP A 198 -1.10 13.07 -10.89
N GLU A 199 -0.12 13.18 -11.79
CA GLU A 199 1.31 13.31 -11.52
C GLU A 199 1.66 14.54 -10.67
N GLN A 200 0.82 15.58 -10.74
CA GLN A 200 0.96 16.81 -9.96
C GLN A 200 0.34 16.71 -8.56
N GLN A 201 -0.33 15.61 -8.24
CA GLN A 201 -0.99 15.45 -6.96
C GLN A 201 -0.03 14.93 -5.89
N ARG A 202 -0.30 15.36 -4.65
CA ARG A 202 0.22 14.74 -3.44
C ARG A 202 -0.94 14.18 -2.64
N PHE A 203 -1.07 12.86 -2.65
CA PHE A 203 -2.17 12.17 -1.99
C PHE A 203 -1.91 12.08 -0.49
N MET A 204 -2.94 12.23 0.33
CA MET A 204 -2.91 11.85 1.73
C MET A 204 -3.54 10.46 1.90
N VAL A 205 -2.76 9.50 2.41
CA VAL A 205 -3.16 8.12 2.64
C VAL A 205 -3.00 7.76 4.12
N ALA A 206 -4.11 7.80 4.85
CA ALA A 206 -4.17 7.34 6.25
C ALA A 206 -5.09 6.13 6.45
N ALA A 207 -5.87 5.77 5.43
CA ALA A 207 -6.63 4.53 5.42
C ALA A 207 -5.67 3.32 5.42
N PRO A 208 -6.01 2.21 6.09
CA PRO A 208 -5.10 1.06 6.17
C PRO A 208 -4.82 0.42 4.81
N LEU A 209 -3.57 0.03 4.57
CA LEU A 209 -3.13 -0.67 3.36
C LEU A 209 -3.66 -2.10 3.28
N PHE A 210 -4.07 -2.71 4.39
CA PHE A 210 -4.80 -3.98 4.38
C PHE A 210 -6.26 -3.87 3.90
N HIS A 211 -6.73 -2.64 3.63
CA HIS A 211 -8.05 -2.38 3.07
C HIS A 211 -7.93 -1.74 1.69
N MET A 212 -8.84 -2.10 0.77
CA MET A 212 -8.78 -1.63 -0.62
C MET A 212 -8.75 -0.09 -0.74
N ASN A 213 -9.43 0.64 0.15
CA ASN A 213 -9.45 2.10 0.11
C ASN A 213 -8.04 2.74 0.20
N GLY A 214 -7.25 2.34 1.20
CA GLY A 214 -5.88 2.83 1.36
C GLY A 214 -4.97 2.31 0.25
N LEU A 215 -5.05 1.00 -0.01
CA LEU A 215 -4.20 0.33 -0.98
C LEU A 215 -4.41 0.85 -2.41
N ALA A 216 -5.65 1.06 -2.84
CA ALA A 216 -5.95 1.60 -4.17
C ALA A 216 -5.43 3.02 -4.36
N SER A 217 -5.41 3.83 -3.30
CA SER A 217 -4.88 5.21 -3.35
C SER A 217 -3.36 5.22 -3.48
N ALA A 218 -2.65 4.41 -2.70
CA ALA A 218 -1.19 4.27 -2.81
C ALA A 218 -0.78 3.70 -4.18
N LYS A 219 -1.41 2.62 -4.64
CA LYS A 219 -1.13 2.03 -5.97
C LYS A 219 -1.37 3.01 -7.10
N PHE A 220 -2.46 3.75 -7.04
CA PHE A 220 -2.80 4.72 -8.08
C PHE A 220 -1.83 5.90 -8.09
N ALA A 221 -1.39 6.40 -6.92
CA ALA A 221 -0.39 7.46 -6.84
C ALA A 221 0.93 7.01 -7.47
N LEU A 222 1.40 5.79 -7.17
CA LEU A 222 2.60 5.22 -7.80
C LEU A 222 2.43 5.09 -9.33
N ALA A 223 1.35 4.45 -9.76
CA ALA A 223 1.08 4.22 -11.17
C ALA A 223 0.99 5.54 -11.95
N ALA A 224 0.42 6.59 -11.37
CA ALA A 224 0.29 7.91 -11.98
C ALA A 224 1.57 8.78 -11.89
N HIS A 225 2.68 8.23 -11.39
CA HIS A 225 3.92 8.96 -11.10
C HIS A 225 3.69 10.20 -10.20
N ALA A 226 2.74 10.09 -9.27
CA ALA A 226 2.44 11.10 -8.27
C ALA A 226 3.24 10.87 -6.99
N SER A 227 3.06 11.75 -6.01
CA SER A 227 3.57 11.58 -4.65
C SER A 227 2.44 11.27 -3.66
N PHE A 228 2.73 10.62 -2.55
CA PHE A 228 1.77 10.47 -1.46
C PHE A 228 2.45 10.47 -0.09
N VAL A 229 1.72 11.00 0.90
CA VAL A 229 2.05 10.94 2.32
C VAL A 229 1.34 9.74 2.90
N LEU A 230 2.08 8.85 3.54
CA LEU A 230 1.56 7.64 4.17
C LEU A 230 1.62 7.77 5.68
N MET A 231 0.46 7.85 6.31
CA MET A 231 0.36 7.81 7.77
C MET A 231 0.21 6.38 8.27
N PRO A 232 0.81 6.01 9.42
CA PRO A 232 0.70 4.68 10.01
C PRO A 232 -0.76 4.32 10.32
N GLN A 233 -1.53 5.34 10.73
CA GLN A 233 -2.97 5.27 10.95
C GLN A 233 -3.58 6.68 10.98
N PHE A 234 -4.89 6.76 10.79
CA PHE A 234 -5.61 8.03 10.94
C PHE A 234 -5.74 8.44 12.42
N ARG A 235 -5.36 9.68 12.69
CA ARG A 235 -5.71 10.46 13.89
C ARG A 235 -5.97 11.89 13.44
N ALA A 236 -7.07 12.51 13.86
CA ALA A 236 -7.56 13.76 13.27
C ALA A 236 -6.53 14.90 13.29
N VAL A 237 -5.99 15.25 14.46
CA VAL A 237 -5.00 16.33 14.59
C VAL A 237 -3.68 16.03 13.84
N PRO A 238 -3.02 14.86 14.00
CA PRO A 238 -1.85 14.53 13.19
C PRO A 238 -2.12 14.52 11.68
N PHE A 239 -3.33 14.14 11.25
CA PHE A 239 -3.72 14.16 9.84
C PHE A 239 -3.78 15.59 9.29
N ILE A 240 -4.42 16.52 10.02
CA ILE A 240 -4.45 17.96 9.66
C ILE A 240 -3.03 18.53 9.58
N ARG A 241 -2.20 18.24 10.58
CA ARG A 241 -0.80 18.68 10.61
C ARG A 241 -0.02 18.15 9.41
N ALA A 242 -0.15 16.87 9.09
CA ALA A 242 0.54 16.25 7.96
C ALA A 242 0.06 16.81 6.61
N LEU A 243 -1.23 17.11 6.45
CA LEU A 243 -1.77 17.77 5.26
C LEU A 243 -1.06 19.11 5.01
N ALA A 244 -0.96 19.95 6.04
CA ALA A 244 -0.31 21.25 5.95
C ALA A 244 1.21 21.15 5.77
N ARG A 245 1.89 20.38 6.64
CA ARG A 245 3.35 20.20 6.63
C ARG A 245 3.84 19.72 5.26
N HIS A 246 3.15 18.74 4.69
CA HIS A 246 3.54 18.14 3.43
C HIS A 246 2.78 18.72 2.25
N ARG A 247 1.99 19.78 2.40
CA ARG A 247 1.25 20.44 1.31
C ARG A 247 0.47 19.45 0.42
N CYS A 248 -0.27 18.55 1.05
CA CYS A 248 -1.05 17.54 0.33
C CYS A 248 -2.14 18.19 -0.50
N THR A 249 -2.33 17.72 -1.74
CA THR A 249 -3.30 18.31 -2.67
C THR A 249 -4.58 17.50 -2.78
N PHE A 250 -4.51 16.21 -2.47
CA PHE A 250 -5.63 15.29 -2.64
C PHE A 250 -5.87 14.44 -1.38
N ILE A 251 -7.04 14.61 -0.77
CA ILE A 251 -7.49 13.78 0.34
C ILE A 251 -8.26 12.57 -0.17
N THR A 252 -7.83 11.38 0.26
CA THR A 252 -8.62 10.14 0.13
C THR A 252 -9.06 9.70 1.52
N SER A 253 -10.37 9.55 1.73
CA SER A 253 -10.93 9.39 3.07
C SER A 253 -12.23 8.58 3.09
N VAL A 254 -12.71 8.27 4.28
CA VAL A 254 -14.11 7.88 4.53
C VAL A 254 -14.86 9.04 5.19
N PRO A 255 -16.20 9.09 5.13
CA PRO A 255 -17.00 10.15 5.76
C PRO A 255 -16.66 10.36 7.25
N THR A 256 -16.51 9.29 8.03
CA THR A 256 -16.20 9.37 9.47
C THR A 256 -14.88 10.10 9.74
N MET A 257 -13.84 9.86 8.94
CA MET A 257 -12.56 10.57 9.08
C MET A 257 -12.72 12.07 8.82
N MET A 258 -13.53 12.46 7.82
CA MET A 258 -13.79 13.87 7.53
C MET A 258 -14.65 14.53 8.61
N ALA A 259 -15.63 13.81 9.17
CA ALA A 259 -16.43 14.29 10.29
C ALA A 259 -15.58 14.52 11.54
N LEU A 260 -14.68 13.58 11.88
CA LEU A 260 -13.73 13.75 12.99
C LEU A 260 -12.78 14.91 12.75
N MET A 261 -12.26 15.07 11.53
CA MET A 261 -11.42 16.22 11.17
C MET A 261 -12.16 17.55 11.33
N ALA A 262 -13.43 17.63 10.94
CA ALA A 262 -14.25 18.84 11.05
C ALA A 262 -14.54 19.25 12.50
N GLN A 263 -14.42 18.32 13.47
CA GLN A 263 -14.56 18.62 14.90
C GLN A 263 -13.31 19.28 15.48
N GLU A 264 -12.14 19.15 14.84
CA GLU A 264 -10.86 19.71 15.30
C GLU A 264 -10.70 21.17 14.86
N THR A 265 -11.62 22.04 15.28
CA THR A 265 -11.70 23.44 14.83
C THR A 265 -10.43 24.24 15.12
N GLU A 266 -9.81 24.03 16.29
CA GLU A 266 -8.55 24.67 16.66
C GLU A 266 -7.40 24.24 15.74
N ALA A 267 -7.26 22.93 15.50
CA ALA A 267 -6.21 22.42 14.61
C ALA A 267 -6.40 22.92 13.17
N LEU A 268 -7.65 22.96 12.68
CA LEU A 268 -7.98 23.51 11.36
C LEU A 268 -7.63 25.00 11.25
N ALA A 269 -7.88 25.78 12.30
CA ALA A 269 -7.56 27.21 12.31
C ALA A 269 -6.04 27.48 12.36
N GLN A 270 -5.26 26.60 12.97
CA GLN A 270 -3.81 26.75 13.15
C GLN A 270 -2.97 26.30 11.93
N HIS A 271 -3.56 25.59 10.97
CA HIS A 271 -2.81 24.97 9.86
C HIS A 271 -3.31 25.44 8.50
N ASP A 272 -2.38 25.82 7.61
CA ASP A 272 -2.69 26.17 6.22
C ASP A 272 -3.01 24.92 5.39
N LEU A 273 -4.29 24.72 5.07
CA LEU A 273 -4.78 23.64 4.22
C LEU A 273 -5.09 24.08 2.78
N SER A 274 -4.67 25.29 2.37
CA SER A 274 -4.97 25.84 1.03
C SER A 274 -4.44 25.02 -0.14
N SER A 275 -3.44 24.17 0.11
CA SER A 275 -2.90 23.24 -0.90
C SER A 275 -3.89 22.13 -1.30
N VAL A 276 -4.86 21.80 -0.44
CA VAL A 276 -5.86 20.76 -0.70
C VAL A 276 -6.87 21.27 -1.73
N THR A 277 -6.83 20.70 -2.92
CA THR A 277 -7.71 21.09 -4.04
C THR A 277 -8.69 19.99 -4.44
N ARG A 278 -8.47 18.76 -3.96
CA ARG A 278 -9.32 17.60 -4.23
C ARG A 278 -9.62 16.84 -2.95
N VAL A 279 -10.86 16.40 -2.80
CA VAL A 279 -11.31 15.52 -1.72
C VAL A 279 -12.16 14.41 -2.32
N SER A 280 -11.86 13.16 -1.99
CA SER A 280 -12.64 11.99 -2.37
C SER A 280 -12.99 11.20 -1.12
N MET A 281 -14.28 10.94 -0.92
CA MET A 281 -14.81 10.10 0.14
C MET A 281 -15.44 8.84 -0.44
N GLY A 282 -15.21 7.69 0.20
CA GLY A 282 -15.81 6.42 -0.21
C GLY A 282 -16.05 5.48 0.97
N SER A 283 -16.53 4.28 0.65
CA SER A 283 -16.70 3.15 1.59
C SER A 283 -17.75 3.28 2.70
N ALA A 284 -18.42 4.42 2.86
CA ALA A 284 -19.60 4.58 3.71
C ALA A 284 -20.51 5.69 3.17
N PRO A 285 -21.84 5.64 3.42
CA PRO A 285 -22.71 6.76 3.13
C PRO A 285 -22.32 7.98 3.97
N SER A 286 -22.41 9.16 3.39
CA SER A 286 -22.38 10.40 4.17
C SER A 286 -23.69 10.46 4.96
N LEU A 287 -23.64 10.15 6.25
CA LEU A 287 -24.70 10.54 7.15
C LEU A 287 -24.67 12.06 7.21
N ARG A 288 -25.76 12.72 6.81
CA ARG A 288 -25.92 14.15 7.10
C ARG A 288 -25.89 14.32 8.63
N PRO A 289 -25.10 15.25 9.18
CA PRO A 289 -25.31 15.70 10.55
C PRO A 289 -26.71 16.31 10.71
#